data_AF-A0A919G0B5-F1
#
_entry.id   AF-A0A919G0B5-F1
#
_cell.length_a   1.000
_cell.length_b   1.000
_cell.length_c   1.000
_cell.angle_alpha   90.00
_cell.angle_beta   90.00
_cell.angle_gamma   90.00
#
_symmetry.space_group_name_H-M   'P 1'
#
loop_
_entity.id
_entity.type
_entity.pdbx_description
1 polymer ?
#
loop_
_entity_poly.entity_id
_entity_poly.type
_entity_poly.pdbx_seq_one_letter_code
_entity_poly.pdbx_strand_id
1 'polypeptide(L)' 'MPARMPDAQSVTALVGDTAAAPGLHNAQPWRFRYVRDSGRLMLSADPTRTLPVEDRPAVRCA' A
#
# COMPACT_ATOMS: atom_id res chain seq x y z
N MET A 1 0.27 -5.47 27.08
CA MET A 1 1.58 -5.01 26.56
C MET A 1 1.35 -3.71 25.82
N PRO A 2 2.08 -2.61 26.11
CA PRO A 2 1.95 -1.39 25.32
C PRO A 2 2.47 -1.66 23.90
N ALA A 3 1.73 -1.20 22.88
CA ALA A 3 2.19 -1.29 21.50
C ALA A 3 3.43 -0.40 21.33
N ARG A 4 4.57 -0.99 20.96
CA ARG A 4 5.78 -0.22 20.59
C ARG A 4 5.56 0.37 19.21
N MET A 5 5.78 1.67 19.07
CA MET A 5 5.80 2.31 17.75
C MET A 5 6.98 1.79 16.94
N PRO A 6 6.78 1.35 15.69
CA PRO A 6 7.88 0.95 14.83
C PRO A 6 8.72 2.17 14.45
N ASP A 7 10.04 2.03 14.37
CA ASP A 7 10.90 3.07 13.82
C ASP A 7 10.81 3.09 12.27
N ALA A 8 11.31 4.16 11.66
CA ALA A 8 11.21 4.33 10.21
C ALA A 8 11.96 3.27 9.40
N GLN A 9 13.06 2.71 9.94
CA GLN A 9 13.83 1.67 9.26
C GLN A 9 13.04 0.37 9.21
N SER A 10 12.44 -0.03 10.34
CA SER A 10 11.55 -1.19 10.41
C SER A 10 10.37 -1.07 9.45
N VAL A 11 9.75 0.12 9.36
CA VAL A 11 8.65 0.36 8.40
C VAL A 11 9.13 0.30 6.95
N THR A 12 10.32 0.83 6.66
CA THR A 12 10.89 0.82 5.30
C THR A 12 11.18 -0.60 4.83
N ALA A 13 11.73 -1.46 5.68
CA ALA A 13 11.97 -2.87 5.37
C ALA A 13 10.64 -3.58 5.04
N LEU A 14 9.61 -3.40 5.87
CA LEU A 14 8.29 -3.98 5.65
C LEU A 14 7.66 -3.53 4.32
N VAL A 15 7.75 -2.24 4.00
CA VAL A 15 7.26 -1.70 2.72
C VAL A 15 8.07 -2.27 1.55
N GLY A 16 9.38 -2.45 1.70
CA GLY A 16 10.25 -3.07 0.71
C GLY A 16 9.85 -4.51 0.40
N ASP A 17 9.66 -5.33 1.43
CA ASP A 17 9.21 -6.73 1.29
C ASP A 17 7.84 -6.79 0.61
N THR A 18 6.93 -5.87 0.99
CA THR A 18 5.61 -5.77 0.37
C THR A 18 5.74 -5.39 -1.11
N ALA A 19 6.54 -4.38 -1.45
CA ALA A 19 6.78 -3.95 -2.83
C ALA A 19 7.52 -4.99 -3.68
N ALA A 20 8.24 -5.94 -3.07
CA ALA A 20 8.83 -7.07 -3.78
C ALA A 20 7.80 -8.18 -4.08
N ALA A 21 6.62 -8.14 -3.45
CA ALA A 21 5.60 -9.16 -3.69
C ALA A 21 5.11 -9.12 -5.14
N PRO A 22 4.98 -10.29 -5.81
CA PRO A 22 4.44 -10.37 -7.14
C PRO A 22 2.97 -9.94 -7.14
N GLY A 23 2.57 -9.21 -8.17
CA GLY A 23 1.19 -8.74 -8.34
C GLY A 23 0.81 -8.65 -9.81
N LEU A 24 -0.45 -8.32 -10.08
CA LEU A 24 -0.98 -8.19 -11.43
C LEU A 24 -0.12 -7.22 -12.26
N HIS A 25 0.48 -7.73 -13.35
CA HIS A 25 1.47 -7.05 -14.21
C HIS A 25 2.61 -6.33 -13.47
N ASN A 26 2.90 -6.71 -12.22
CA ASN A 26 3.79 -5.95 -11.32
C ASN A 26 3.42 -4.45 -11.22
N ALA A 27 2.15 -4.11 -11.44
CA ALA A 27 1.66 -2.74 -11.41
C ALA A 27 1.69 -2.16 -9.98
N GLN A 28 1.51 -3.03 -8.97
CA GLN A 28 1.62 -2.72 -7.54
C GLN A 28 1.05 -1.34 -7.20
N PRO A 29 -0.29 -1.16 -7.33
CA PRO A 29 -0.94 0.14 -7.28
C PRO A 29 -1.13 0.61 -5.83
N TRP A 30 -0.05 0.62 -5.07
CA TRP A 30 -0.06 0.88 -3.63
C TRP A 30 0.78 2.12 -3.34
N ARG A 31 0.21 3.00 -2.51
CA ARG A 31 0.89 4.15 -1.93
C ARG A 31 0.92 4.01 -0.43
N PHE A 32 2.13 3.97 0.12
CA PHE A 32 2.39 3.89 1.55
C PHE A 32 2.70 5.27 2.11
N ARG A 33 2.13 5.59 3.28
CA ARG A 33 2.44 6.81 4.04
C ARG A 33 2.64 6.48 5.50
N TYR A 34 3.83 6.76 6.03
CA TYR A 34 4.14 6.56 7.44
C TYR A 34 4.09 7.88 8.22
N VAL A 35 3.27 7.95 9.28
CA VAL A 35 3.18 9.11 10.18
C VAL A 35 3.87 8.78 11.49
N ARG A 36 5.14 9.22 11.59
CA ARG A 36 6.05 8.93 12.71
C ARG A 36 5.46 9.28 14.08
N ASP A 37 4.87 10.46 14.20
CA ASP A 37 4.31 10.96 15.47
C ASP A 37 3.19 10.08 16.04
N SER A 38 2.52 9.31 15.17
CA SER A 38 1.41 8.44 15.52
C SER A 38 1.72 6.95 15.35
N GLY A 39 2.90 6.60 14.84
CA GLY A 39 3.27 5.22 14.53
C GLY A 39 2.37 4.54 13.49
N ARG A 40 1.65 5.30 12.66
CA ARG A 40 0.65 4.76 11.72
C ARG A 40 1.20 4.62 10.32
N LEU A 41 1.11 3.42 9.75
CA LEU A 41 1.33 3.16 8.33
C LEU A 41 -0.03 3.13 7.62
N MET A 42 -0.25 4.07 6.70
CA MET A 42 -1.42 4.14 5.85
C MET A 42 -1.09 3.53 4.48
N LEU A 43 -2.03 2.71 3.98
CA LEU A 43 -2.00 2.14 2.64
C LEU A 43 -3.18 2.70 1.84
N SER A 44 -2.91 3.21 0.66
CA SER A 44 -3.92 3.74 -0.27
C SER A 44 -3.68 3.22 -1.68
N ALA A 45 -4.73 3.14 -2.49
CA ALA A 45 -4.59 2.82 -3.90
C ALA A 45 -3.86 3.94 -4.66
N ASP A 46 -3.09 3.57 -5.68
CA ASP A 46 -2.52 4.49 -6.66
C ASP A 46 -3.27 4.41 -8.00
N PRO A 47 -4.21 5.34 -8.28
CA PRO A 47 -4.99 5.32 -9.51
C PRO A 47 -4.12 5.46 -10.78
N THR A 48 -2.88 5.94 -10.66
CA THR A 48 -1.96 6.08 -11.80
C THR A 48 -1.37 4.74 -12.25
N ARG A 49 -1.46 3.70 -11.42
CA ARG A 49 -0.96 2.35 -11.70
C ARG A 49 -2.10 1.33 -11.91
N THR A 50 -3.35 1.81 -11.98
CA THR A 50 -4.51 0.98 -12.30
C THR A 50 -4.42 0.46 -13.72
N LEU A 51 -4.91 -0.75 -13.96
CA LEU A 51 -4.95 -1.36 -15.30
C LEU A 51 -6.37 -1.23 -15.85
N PRO A 52 -6.64 -0.36 -16.84
CA PRO A 52 -8.02 -0.02 -17.22
C PRO A 52 -8.86 -1.19 -17.73
N VAL A 53 -8.22 -2.20 -18.31
CA VAL A 53 -8.90 -3.38 -18.90
C VAL A 53 -9.08 -4.47 -17.85
N GLU A 54 -8.01 -4.78 -17.12
CA GLU A 54 -7.95 -5.90 -16.17
C GLU A 54 -8.52 -5.55 -14.79
N ASP A 55 -8.42 -4.29 -14.37
CA ASP A 55 -8.92 -3.76 -13.10
C ASP A 55 -10.10 -2.82 -13.36
N ARG A 56 -11.19 -3.40 -13.87
CA ARG A 56 -12.40 -2.64 -14.17
C ARG A 56 -13.19 -2.35 -12.90
N PRO A 57 -13.57 -1.08 -12.62
CA PRO A 57 -14.43 -0.78 -11.49
C PRO A 57 -15.78 -1.49 -11.67
N ALA A 58 -16.31 -2.03 -10.58
CA ALA A 58 -17.66 -2.58 -10.58
C ALA A 58 -18.65 -1.50 -11.05
N VAL A 59 -19.40 -1.80 -12.10
CA VAL A 59 -20.53 -0.96 -12.51
C VAL A 59 -21.51 -0.96 -11.34
N ARG A 60 -21.75 0.19 -10.72
CA ARG A 60 -22.81 0.32 -9.73
C ARG A 60 -24.13 0.29 -10.47
N CYS A 61 -24.93 -0.74 -10.27
CA CYS A 61 -26.36 -0.69 -10.62
C CYS A 61 -27.02 0.33 -9.68
N ALA A 62 -27.60 1.38 -10.27
CA ALA A 62 -28.45 2.33 -9.58
C ALA A 62 -29.87 1.79 -9.43
#